data_AF-A0A0K2YCL4-F1
#
_entry.id   AF-A0A0K2YCL4-F1
#
_cell.length_a   1.000
_cell.length_b   1.000
_cell.length_c   1.000
_cell.angle_alpha   90.00
_cell.angle_beta   90.00
_cell.angle_gamma   90.00
#
_symmetry.space_group_name_H-M   'P 1'
#
loop_
_entity.id
_entity.type
_entity.pdbx_description
1 polymer ?
#
loop_
_entity_poly.entity_id
_entity_poly.type
_entity_poly.pdbx_seq_one_letter_code
_entity_poly.pdbx_strand_id
1 'polypeptide(L)'
;MGAKYYLLCDFLDMTPINTATTDIDEILITRKAKRISSNVRKKYNTYAGRQNGRTDYVKYLKSHLYSIDVFKRFIDHIISQIQDGDLNEENVLKSGYF
;
A
#
# COMPACT_ATOMS: atom_id res chain seq x y z
N MET A 1 4.48 16.39 15.62
CA MET A 1 4.25 15.50 14.46
C MET A 1 4.26 14.06 14.92
N GLY A 2 3.19 13.32 14.64
CA GLY A 2 3.16 11.86 14.84
C GLY A 2 3.80 11.14 13.66
N ALA A 3 4.32 9.93 13.87
CA ALA A 3 4.75 9.08 12.78
C ALA A 3 3.56 8.70 11.89
N LYS A 4 3.73 8.74 10.57
CA LYS A 4 2.74 8.24 9.62
C LYS A 4 2.91 6.74 9.39
N TYR A 5 1.81 6.00 9.42
CA TYR A 5 1.78 4.56 9.23
C TYR A 5 1.09 4.18 7.92
N TYR A 6 1.89 3.77 6.94
CA TYR A 6 1.42 3.30 5.64
C TYR A 6 1.59 1.77 5.50
N LEU A 7 0.60 1.10 4.92
CA LEU A 7 0.69 -0.31 4.55
C LEU A 7 0.72 -0.45 3.02
N LEU A 8 1.83 -0.94 2.48
CA LEU A 8 1.96 -1.23 1.06
C LEU A 8 1.83 -2.73 0.83
N CYS A 9 0.97 -3.13 -0.10
CA CYS A 9 0.89 -4.52 -0.51
C CYS A 9 0.62 -4.66 -2.01
N ASP A 10 1.09 -5.77 -2.59
CA ASP A 10 0.98 -6.01 -4.02
C ASP A 10 -0.47 -6.28 -4.46
N PHE A 11 -1.24 -6.98 -3.62
CA PHE A 11 -2.56 -7.49 -3.98
C PHE A 11 -3.56 -7.35 -2.84
N LEU A 12 -4.81 -7.05 -3.19
CA LEU A 12 -5.92 -7.06 -2.25
C LEU A 12 -6.42 -8.50 -2.02
N ASP A 13 -6.33 -9.00 -0.78
CA ASP A 13 -6.77 -10.37 -0.41
C ASP A 13 -8.01 -10.39 0.49
N MET A 14 -8.63 -9.23 0.73
CA MET A 14 -9.80 -9.08 1.59
C MET A 14 -10.81 -8.12 0.98
N THR A 15 -12.02 -8.10 1.52
CA THR A 15 -12.98 -7.05 1.20
C THR A 15 -12.45 -5.72 1.74
N PRO A 16 -12.49 -4.62 0.97
CA PRO A 16 -12.09 -3.30 1.47
C PRO A 16 -12.86 -2.96 2.76
N ILE A 17 -12.12 -2.52 3.77
CA ILE A 17 -12.67 -2.03 5.03
C ILE A 17 -12.40 -0.53 5.14
N ASN A 18 -13.19 0.16 5.94
CA ASN A 18 -12.86 1.53 6.32
C ASN A 18 -11.66 1.49 7.29
N THR A 19 -10.57 2.15 6.93
CA THR A 19 -9.35 2.21 7.76
C THR A 19 -9.44 3.25 8.87
N ALA A 20 -10.50 4.07 8.92
CA ALA A 20 -10.71 5.07 9.96
C ALA A 20 -10.79 4.50 11.38
N THR A 21 -11.00 3.18 11.53
CA THR A 21 -11.01 2.49 12.83
C THR A 21 -9.64 1.88 13.19
N THR A 22 -8.59 2.20 12.45
CA THR A 22 -7.23 1.67 12.63
C THR A 22 -6.22 2.80 12.67
N ASP A 23 -5.05 2.56 13.26
CA ASP A 23 -3.94 3.54 13.26
C ASP A 23 -3.21 3.63 11.91
N ILE A 24 -3.69 2.96 10.87
CA ILE A 24 -3.11 3.00 9.52
C ILE A 24 -3.64 4.25 8.81
N ASP A 25 -2.74 5.18 8.46
CA ASP A 25 -3.07 6.39 7.71
C ASP A 25 -3.59 6.05 6.30
N GLU A 26 -2.92 5.11 5.60
CA GLU A 26 -3.36 4.67 4.28
C GLU A 26 -2.83 3.27 3.91
N ILE A 27 -3.68 2.51 3.20
CA ILE A 27 -3.31 1.22 2.59
C ILE A 27 -3.19 1.40 1.07
N LEU A 28 -2.03 1.05 0.51
CA LEU A 28 -1.69 1.24 -0.90
C LEU A 28 -1.54 -0.12 -1.61
N ILE A 29 -2.36 -0.37 -2.63
CA ILE A 29 -2.31 -1.58 -3.46
C ILE A 29 -1.46 -1.33 -4.71
N THR A 30 -0.19 -1.74 -4.67
CA THR A 30 0.82 -1.32 -5.66
C THR A 30 0.56 -1.85 -7.07
N ARG A 31 -0.17 -2.96 -7.23
CA ARG A 31 -0.53 -3.51 -8.56
C ARG A 31 -1.99 -3.30 -8.95
N LYS A 32 -2.77 -2.62 -8.09
CA LYS A 32 -4.23 -2.39 -8.27
C LYS A 32 -5.01 -3.67 -8.63
N ALA A 33 -4.65 -4.80 -8.01
CA ALA A 33 -5.18 -6.11 -8.37
C ALA A 33 -5.60 -6.94 -7.16
N LYS A 34 -6.61 -7.81 -7.34
CA LYS A 34 -7.03 -8.78 -6.32
C LYS A 34 -6.11 -9.98 -6.32
N ARG A 35 -5.68 -10.45 -5.14
CA ARG A 35 -4.83 -11.63 -4.99
C ARG A 35 -5.46 -12.84 -5.66
N ILE A 36 -4.62 -13.69 -6.25
CA ILE A 36 -5.04 -15.01 -6.74
C ILE A 36 -5.77 -15.78 -5.62
N SER A 37 -6.93 -16.34 -5.95
CA SER A 37 -7.79 -17.03 -4.98
C SER A 37 -7.07 -18.20 -4.31
N SER A 38 -7.43 -18.48 -3.05
CA SER A 38 -6.85 -19.55 -2.25
C SER A 38 -6.94 -20.93 -2.94
N ASN A 39 -8.05 -21.19 -3.64
CA ASN A 39 -8.27 -22.43 -4.40
C ASN A 39 -7.28 -22.65 -5.55
N VAL A 40 -6.75 -21.57 -6.13
CA VAL A 40 -5.69 -21.65 -7.14
C VAL A 40 -4.33 -21.69 -6.44
N ARG A 41 -4.09 -20.83 -5.44
CA ARG A 41 -2.82 -20.76 -4.71
C ARG A 41 -2.44 -22.06 -4.00
N LYS A 42 -3.40 -22.83 -3.49
CA LYS A 42 -3.13 -24.13 -2.86
C LYS A 42 -2.42 -25.11 -3.79
N LYS A 43 -2.59 -24.98 -5.11
CA LYS A 43 -1.87 -25.78 -6.12
C LYS A 43 -0.38 -25.47 -6.16
N TYR A 44 0.06 -24.35 -5.60
CA TYR A 44 1.46 -23.89 -5.57
C TYR A 44 2.20 -24.24 -4.26
N ASN A 45 1.57 -25.01 -3.36
CA ASN A 45 2.18 -25.34 -2.06
C ASN A 45 3.41 -26.27 -2.20
N THR A 46 3.48 -27.06 -3.26
CA THR A 46 4.62 -27.95 -3.54
C THR A 46 5.55 -27.36 -4.60
N TYR A 47 6.81 -27.81 -4.62
CA TYR A 47 7.77 -27.45 -5.66
C TYR A 47 7.23 -27.77 -7.06
N ALA A 48 6.76 -29.00 -7.28
CA ALA A 48 6.17 -29.41 -8.56
C ALA A 48 4.97 -28.54 -8.95
N GLY A 49 4.11 -28.20 -7.99
CA GLY A 49 2.99 -27.30 -8.19
C GLY A 49 3.39 -25.90 -8.65
N ARG A 50 4.48 -25.33 -8.08
CA ARG A 50 5.04 -24.04 -8.53
C ARG A 50 5.65 -24.11 -9.91
N GLN A 51 6.35 -25.20 -10.24
CA GLN A 51 6.91 -25.40 -11.58
C GLN A 51 5.80 -25.45 -12.62
N ASN A 52 4.75 -26.24 -12.37
CA ASN A 52 3.60 -26.36 -13.25
C ASN A 52 2.82 -25.04 -13.40
N GLY A 53 2.69 -24.28 -12.32
CA GLY A 53 1.98 -23.00 -12.29
C GLY A 53 2.79 -21.78 -12.73
N ARG A 54 4.09 -21.93 -13.03
CA ARG A 54 5.00 -20.80 -13.26
C ARG A 54 4.53 -19.89 -14.40
N THR A 55 4.16 -20.49 -15.54
CA THR A 55 3.74 -19.74 -16.73
C THR A 55 2.50 -18.89 -16.45
N ASP A 56 1.49 -19.47 -15.79
CA ASP A 56 0.26 -18.77 -15.43
C ASP A 56 0.53 -17.65 -14.42
N TYR A 57 1.37 -17.91 -13.41
CA TYR A 57 1.72 -16.91 -12.42
C TYR A 57 2.48 -15.72 -13.04
N VAL A 58 3.44 -15.99 -13.93
CA VAL A 58 4.16 -14.94 -14.68
C VAL A 58 3.21 -14.14 -15.55
N LYS A 59 2.27 -14.80 -16.25
CA LYS A 59 1.24 -14.13 -17.05
C LYS A 59 0.40 -13.18 -16.17
N TYR A 60 -0.03 -13.66 -15.00
CA TYR A 60 -0.79 -12.85 -14.05
C TYR A 60 -0.01 -11.64 -13.52
N LEU A 61 1.29 -11.79 -13.24
CA LEU A 61 2.14 -10.66 -12.83
C LEU A 61 2.32 -9.64 -13.96
N LYS A 62 2.46 -10.11 -15.21
CA LYS A 62 2.60 -9.24 -16.39
C LYS A 62 1.30 -8.50 -16.75
N SER A 63 0.13 -9.06 -16.43
CA SER A 63 -1.15 -8.36 -16.61
C SER A 63 -1.47 -7.38 -15.49
N HIS A 64 -0.76 -7.43 -14.36
CA HIS A 64 -0.96 -6.55 -13.21
C HIS A 64 0.39 -5.95 -12.78
N LEU A 65 0.94 -5.08 -13.63
CA LEU A 65 2.19 -4.37 -13.37
C LEU A 65 2.05 -3.43 -12.18
N TYR A 66 3.20 -3.06 -11.60
CA TYR A 66 3.25 -2.02 -10.58
C TYR A 66 2.72 -0.69 -11.14
N SER A 67 1.82 -0.06 -10.40
CA SER A 67 1.22 1.22 -10.75
C SER A 67 2.13 2.35 -10.29
N ILE A 68 2.71 3.05 -11.27
CA ILE A 68 3.57 4.23 -11.05
C ILE A 68 2.86 5.26 -10.16
N ASP A 69 1.57 5.51 -10.40
CA ASP A 69 0.79 6.51 -9.64
C ASP A 69 0.72 6.19 -8.15
N VAL A 70 0.64 4.91 -7.77
CA VAL A 70 0.57 4.49 -6.36
C VAL A 70 1.91 4.76 -5.67
N PHE A 71 3.02 4.47 -6.35
CA PHE A 71 4.35 4.79 -5.83
C PHE A 71 4.59 6.29 -5.76
N LYS A 72 4.17 7.05 -6.79
CA LYS A 72 4.27 8.50 -6.79
C LYS A 72 3.51 9.11 -5.60
N ARG A 73 2.28 8.66 -5.36
CA ARG A 73 1.48 9.07 -4.19
C ARG A 73 2.21 8.81 -2.87
N PHE A 74 2.78 7.62 -2.70
CA PHE A 74 3.55 7.30 -1.49
C PHE A 74 4.77 8.21 -1.31
N ILE A 75 5.50 8.49 -2.40
CA ILE A 75 6.63 9.41 -2.39
C ILE A 75 6.19 10.83 -2.04
N ASP A 76 5.09 11.30 -2.64
CA ASP A 76 4.52 12.62 -2.36
C ASP A 76 4.13 12.75 -0.87
N HIS A 77 3.60 11.69 -0.25
CA HIS A 77 3.36 11.64 1.19
C HIS A 77 4.64 11.75 2.02
N ILE A 78 5.71 11.04 1.63
CA ILE A 78 7.00 11.15 2.33
C ILE A 78 7.53 12.58 2.23
N ILE A 79 7.49 13.18 1.04
CA ILE A 79 7.99 14.54 0.80
C ILE A 79 7.19 15.57 1.61
N SER A 80 5.85 15.46 1.64
CA SER A 80 5.04 16.43 2.38
C SER A 80 5.32 16.39 3.89
N GLN A 81 5.53 15.21 4.47
CA GLN A 81 5.87 15.09 5.89
C GLN A 81 7.24 15.69 6.24
N ILE A 82 8.17 15.73 5.30
CA ILE A 82 9.48 16.38 5.50
C ILE A 82 9.33 17.91 5.45
N GLN A 83 8.40 18.43 4.64
CA GLN A 83 8.19 19.86 4.43
C GLN A 83 7.33 20.53 5.51
N ASP A 84 6.45 19.79 6.20
CA ASP A 84 5.52 20.31 7.22
C ASP A 84 6.21 20.74 8.55
N GLY A 85 7.54 20.75 8.62
CA GLY A 85 8.31 20.94 9.87
C GLY A 85 8.29 22.35 10.48
N ASP A 86 7.73 23.36 9.81
CA ASP A 86 7.72 24.74 10.30
C ASP A 86 6.46 25.06 11.13
N LEU A 87 6.44 24.57 12.38
CA LEU A 87 5.55 25.14 13.39
C LEU A 87 6.09 26.52 13.79
N ASN A 88 5.62 27.57 13.11
CA ASN A 88 5.93 28.94 13.49
C ASN A 88 5.26 29.26 14.84
N GLU A 89 6.07 29.40 15.89
CA GLU A 89 5.66 29.72 17.25
C GLU A 89 4.76 30.97 17.32
N GLU A 90 5.06 32.00 16.52
CA GLU A 90 4.28 33.24 16.46
C GLU A 90 2.84 32.99 16.00
N ASN A 91 2.65 32.05 15.05
CA ASN A 91 1.32 31.67 14.59
C ASN A 91 0.54 30.90 15.65
N VAL A 92 1.18 29.95 16.34
CA VAL A 92 0.57 29.14 17.41
C VAL A 92 0.15 30.03 18.59
N LEU A 93 1.01 30.97 18.98
CA LEU A 93 0.71 31.93 20.04
C LEU A 93 -0.44 32.88 19.67
N LYS A 94 -0.59 33.19 18.37
CA LYS A 94 -1.68 34.03 17.86
C LYS A 94 -3.00 33.29 17.72
N SER A 95 -2.98 32.02 17.27
CA SER A 95 -4.19 31.19 17.12
C SER A 95 -4.67 30.60 18.44
N GLY A 96 -3.78 30.39 19.41
CA GLY A 96 -4.07 29.80 20.71
C GLY A 96 -4.19 28.28 20.69
N TYR A 97 -3.76 27.62 19.62
CA TYR A 97 -3.75 26.17 19.44
C TYR A 97 -2.70 25.75 18.41
N PHE A 98 -2.27 24.49 18.48
CA PHE A 98 -1.32 23.84 17.56
C PHE A 98 -2.00 23.33 16.29
#